data_AF-A0A8H7UWK6-F1
#
_entry.id   AF-A0A8H7UWK6-F1
#
_cell.length_a   1.000
_cell.length_b   1.000
_cell.length_c   1.000
_cell.angle_alpha   90.00
_cell.angle_beta   90.00
_cell.angle_gamma   90.00
#
_symmetry.space_group_name_H-M   'P 1'
#
loop_
_entity.id
_entity.type
_entity.pdbx_description
1 polymer ?
#
loop_
_entity_poly.entity_id
_entity_poly.type
_entity_poly.pdbx_seq_one_letter_code
_entity_poly.pdbx_strand_id
1 'polypeptide(L)'
;MIQQPTPSYNFTVTRAHNVPAQTKLHTATLPSILIDFTAMTLCDLMPARPVTRRRSLPELVFFVQKITHLAQINARTLLVALIYLQRAKSNLPKRAAGGDDTNHRMFLGALLLASKFLKNSAWTTTTNTLSNRRIYEICGGLFSLEDVCQLERAFLKLIQYNCWVDDQTLNNFVQLHRADFSL
;
A
#
# COMPACT_ATOMS: atom_id res chain seq x y z
N MET A 1 38.08 -14.98 12.14
CA MET A 1 36.61 -15.16 12.17
C MET A 1 36.03 -14.02 12.96
N ILE A 2 35.45 -13.00 12.30
CA ILE A 2 34.90 -11.81 12.96
C ILE A 2 33.38 -11.94 12.90
N GLN A 3 32.78 -12.16 14.07
CA GLN A 3 31.35 -12.39 14.26
C GLN A 3 30.65 -11.03 14.39
N GLN A 4 29.81 -10.66 13.41
CA GLN A 4 28.97 -9.46 13.49
C GLN A 4 27.78 -9.71 14.42
N PRO A 5 27.38 -8.74 15.27
CA PRO A 5 26.18 -8.89 16.10
C PRO A 5 24.90 -8.73 15.27
N THR A 6 23.95 -9.64 15.49
CA THR A 6 22.60 -9.63 14.95
C THR A 6 21.76 -8.48 15.52
N PRO A 7 20.96 -7.74 14.71
CA PRO A 7 20.03 -6.76 15.25
C PRO A 7 18.84 -7.45 15.93
N SER A 8 18.70 -7.24 17.24
CA SER A 8 17.52 -7.63 18.03
C SER A 8 16.41 -6.60 17.85
N TYR A 9 15.32 -6.99 17.17
CA TYR A 9 14.13 -6.15 17.06
C TYR A 9 13.19 -6.43 18.24
N ASN A 10 13.05 -5.47 19.15
CA ASN A 10 12.13 -5.56 20.28
C ASN A 10 10.70 -5.24 19.81
N PHE A 11 9.90 -6.28 19.57
CA PHE A 11 8.44 -6.17 19.56
C PHE A 11 7.94 -6.18 21.01
N THR A 12 8.04 -5.04 21.70
CA THR A 12 7.36 -4.88 22.98
C THR A 12 5.87 -4.65 22.74
N VAL A 13 5.07 -5.69 23.05
CA VAL A 13 3.64 -5.58 23.32
C VAL A 13 3.50 -4.83 24.64
N THR A 14 3.32 -3.50 24.58
CA THR A 14 3.09 -2.72 25.79
C THR A 14 1.62 -2.80 26.20
N ARG A 15 1.45 -3.23 27.44
CA ARG A 15 0.25 -3.48 28.24
C ARG A 15 -0.70 -2.28 28.33
N ALA A 16 -1.99 -2.59 28.43
CA ALA A 16 -3.14 -1.69 28.47
C ALA A 16 -3.05 -0.58 29.54
N HIS A 17 -3.34 0.66 29.12
CA HIS A 17 -3.71 1.75 30.00
C HIS A 17 -5.06 2.35 29.60
N ASN A 18 -5.82 2.62 30.66
CA ASN A 18 -7.24 2.96 30.75
C ASN A 18 -7.61 4.17 29.88
N VAL A 19 -8.53 4.00 28.93
CA VAL A 19 -9.08 5.09 28.09
C VAL A 19 -10.51 5.39 28.55
N PRO A 20 -10.83 6.63 28.97
CA PRO A 20 -12.20 7.00 29.28
C PRO A 20 -13.09 6.95 28.04
N ALA A 21 -14.32 6.49 28.23
CA ALA A 21 -15.32 6.29 27.19
C ALA A 21 -15.80 7.61 26.56
N GLN A 22 -16.26 7.48 25.29
CA GLN A 22 -17.00 8.44 24.45
C GLN A 22 -16.10 9.35 23.59
N THR A 23 -16.05 9.21 22.26
CA THR A 23 -17.16 9.16 21.31
C THR A 23 -16.80 8.26 20.10
N LYS A 24 -17.75 7.41 19.66
CA LYS A 24 -17.58 6.58 18.46
C LYS A 24 -17.57 7.47 17.21
N LEU A 25 -16.40 7.97 16.82
CA LEU A 25 -16.13 8.27 15.42
C LEU A 25 -16.03 6.92 14.71
N HIS A 26 -17.06 6.58 13.95
CA HIS A 26 -17.05 5.44 13.04
C HIS A 26 -15.98 5.72 11.97
N THR A 27 -14.71 5.44 12.26
CA THR A 27 -13.64 5.46 11.28
C THR A 27 -14.00 4.36 10.29
N ALA A 28 -14.53 4.76 9.13
CA ALA A 28 -14.95 3.85 8.08
C ALA A 28 -13.74 3.00 7.67
N THR A 29 -13.65 1.82 8.26
CA THR A 29 -12.59 0.87 7.94
C THR A 29 -12.91 0.36 6.54
N LEU A 30 -11.90 0.30 5.66
CA LEU A 30 -12.13 -0.18 4.31
C LEU A 30 -12.76 -1.58 4.34
N PRO A 31 -13.75 -1.86 3.47
CA PRO A 31 -14.28 -3.20 3.32
C PRO A 31 -13.16 -4.22 3.10
N SER A 32 -13.19 -5.33 3.84
CA SER A 32 -12.19 -6.41 3.75
C SER A 32 -12.00 -6.88 2.30
N ILE A 33 -13.09 -6.92 1.53
CA ILE A 33 -13.08 -7.28 0.12
C ILE A 33 -12.09 -6.47 -0.72
N LEU A 34 -11.92 -5.17 -0.44
CA LEU A 34 -10.97 -4.32 -1.16
C LEU A 34 -9.53 -4.62 -0.75
N ILE A 35 -9.31 -4.98 0.51
CA ILE A 35 -8.00 -5.36 1.03
C ILE A 35 -7.57 -6.69 0.40
N ASP A 36 -8.47 -7.67 0.39
CA ASP A 36 -8.23 -8.99 -0.18
C ASP A 36 -8.02 -8.91 -1.69
N PHE A 37 -8.87 -8.17 -2.40
CA PHE A 37 -8.70 -7.89 -3.82
C PHE A 37 -7.35 -7.21 -4.13
N THR A 38 -6.91 -6.29 -3.26
CA THR A 38 -5.60 -5.65 -3.41
C THR A 38 -4.46 -6.65 -3.25
N ALA A 39 -4.53 -7.51 -2.24
CA ALA A 39 -3.52 -8.55 -2.02
C ALA A 39 -3.47 -9.54 -3.20
N MET A 40 -4.63 -9.99 -3.70
CA MET A 40 -4.72 -10.85 -4.88
C MET A 40 -4.13 -10.16 -6.12
N THR A 41 -4.50 -8.91 -6.37
CA THR A 41 -3.97 -8.12 -7.50
C THR A 41 -2.45 -8.02 -7.46
N LEU A 42 -1.86 -7.84 -6.28
CA LEU A 42 -0.41 -7.76 -6.08
C LEU A 42 0.27 -9.12 -6.30
N CYS A 43 -0.31 -10.21 -5.79
CA CYS A 43 0.19 -11.56 -6.04
C CYS A 43 0.18 -11.91 -7.54
N ASP A 44 -0.87 -11.51 -8.27
CA ASP A 44 -0.98 -11.68 -9.72
C ASP A 44 -0.07 -10.76 -10.53
N LEU A 45 0.36 -9.64 -9.95
CA LEU A 45 1.26 -8.68 -10.57
C LEU A 45 2.70 -9.19 -10.55
N MET A 46 3.14 -9.65 -9.38
CA MET A 46 4.48 -10.20 -9.17
C MET A 46 4.35 -11.55 -8.49
N PRO A 47 4.33 -12.66 -9.27
CA PRO A 47 4.34 -13.98 -8.68
C PRO A 47 5.61 -14.12 -7.85
N ALA A 48 5.43 -14.37 -6.54
CA ALA A 48 6.54 -14.49 -5.62
C ALA A 48 7.41 -15.68 -6.03
N ARG A 49 8.73 -15.46 -6.15
CA ARG A 49 9.67 -16.58 -6.19
C ARG A 49 9.72 -17.25 -4.81
N PRO A 50 10.00 -18.56 -4.73
CA PRO A 50 10.14 -19.23 -3.44
C PRO A 50 11.22 -18.53 -2.60
N VAL A 51 10.82 -18.19 -1.38
CA VAL A 51 11.48 -17.34 -0.39
C VAL A 51 12.95 -17.73 -0.22
N THR A 52 13.87 -16.78 -0.42
CA THR A 52 15.31 -17.02 -0.19
C THR A 52 15.88 -16.24 0.98
N ARG A 53 15.19 -15.21 1.52
CA ARG A 53 15.69 -14.47 2.70
C ARG A 53 14.62 -14.20 3.74
N ARG A 54 14.88 -14.67 4.96
CA ARG A 54 14.12 -14.39 6.18
C ARG A 54 14.25 -12.92 6.60
N ARG A 55 13.53 -12.01 5.94
CA ARG A 55 13.01 -10.81 6.63
C ARG A 55 11.61 -11.18 7.09
N SER A 56 11.29 -10.94 8.35
CA SER A 56 9.94 -11.15 8.90
C SER A 56 8.99 -10.08 8.35
N LEU A 57 8.72 -10.10 7.04
CA LEU A 57 7.70 -9.22 6.46
C LEU A 57 6.33 -9.70 6.93
N PRO A 58 5.45 -8.78 7.36
CA PRO A 58 4.05 -9.11 7.61
C PRO A 58 3.43 -9.68 6.34
N GLU A 59 2.51 -10.62 6.50
CA GLU A 59 1.70 -11.11 5.41
C GLU A 59 0.99 -9.94 4.70
N LEU A 60 0.90 -10.04 3.37
CA LEU A 60 0.55 -8.90 2.50
C LEU A 60 -0.83 -8.31 2.85
N VAL A 61 -1.81 -9.16 3.15
CA VAL A 61 -3.16 -8.76 3.57
C VAL A 61 -3.11 -7.90 4.83
N PHE A 62 -2.41 -8.37 5.86
CA PHE A 62 -2.23 -7.62 7.12
C PHE A 62 -1.46 -6.32 6.90
N PHE A 63 -0.47 -6.31 6.00
CA PHE A 63 0.25 -5.10 5.64
C PHE A 63 -0.67 -4.07 4.98
N VAL A 64 -1.45 -4.47 3.97
CA VAL A 64 -2.42 -3.59 3.29
C VAL A 64 -3.45 -3.05 4.28
N GLN A 65 -4.01 -3.91 5.14
CA GLN A 65 -4.98 -3.51 6.17
C GLN A 65 -4.37 -2.51 7.15
N LYS A 66 -3.18 -2.79 7.68
CA LYS A 66 -2.50 -1.92 8.65
C LYS A 66 -2.19 -0.55 8.05
N ILE A 67 -1.63 -0.53 6.84
CA ILE A 67 -1.24 0.72 6.16
C ILE A 67 -2.48 1.55 5.84
N THR A 68 -3.52 0.96 5.22
CA THR A 68 -4.74 1.69 4.87
C THR A 68 -5.46 2.25 6.08
N HIS A 69 -5.51 1.49 7.18
CA HIS A 69 -6.10 1.93 8.44
C HIS A 69 -5.30 3.08 9.08
N LEU A 70 -3.98 2.95 9.24
CA LEU A 70 -3.14 3.96 9.89
C LEU A 70 -2.93 5.23 9.06
N ALA A 71 -3.03 5.11 7.74
CA ALA A 71 -3.01 6.23 6.79
C ALA A 71 -4.39 6.85 6.56
N GLN A 72 -5.47 6.29 7.12
CA GLN A 72 -6.86 6.77 6.96
C GLN A 72 -7.25 6.89 5.48
N ILE A 73 -6.92 5.86 4.70
CA ILE A 73 -7.17 5.82 3.26
C ILE A 73 -8.65 5.51 3.00
N ASN A 74 -9.28 6.32 2.14
CA ASN A 74 -10.65 6.07 1.68
C ASN A 74 -10.66 5.09 0.49
N ALA A 75 -11.82 4.49 0.22
CA ALA A 75 -11.97 3.45 -0.81
C ALA A 75 -11.59 3.96 -2.20
N ARG A 76 -11.94 5.21 -2.54
CA ARG A 76 -11.60 5.85 -3.81
C ARG A 76 -10.08 5.92 -4.01
N THR A 77 -9.32 6.31 -3.00
CA THR A 77 -7.86 6.36 -3.06
C THR A 77 -7.26 4.97 -3.25
N LEU A 78 -7.80 3.94 -2.59
CA LEU A 78 -7.36 2.56 -2.80
C LEU A 78 -7.66 2.08 -4.23
N LEU A 79 -8.84 2.40 -4.78
CA LEU A 79 -9.21 2.07 -6.16
C LEU A 79 -8.27 2.74 -7.18
N VAL A 80 -7.89 4.00 -6.98
CA VAL A 80 -6.89 4.67 -7.83
C VAL A 80 -5.52 4.00 -7.70
N ALA A 81 -5.12 3.58 -6.50
CA ALA A 81 -3.90 2.81 -6.32
C ALA A 81 -3.94 1.47 -7.09
N LEU A 82 -5.08 0.77 -7.11
CA LEU A 82 -5.27 -0.45 -7.91
C LEU A 82 -5.14 -0.21 -9.41
N ILE A 83 -5.70 0.89 -9.93
CA ILE A 83 -5.52 1.30 -11.34
C ILE A 83 -4.02 1.54 -11.63
N TYR A 84 -3.30 2.18 -10.71
CA TYR A 84 -1.86 2.36 -10.87
C TYR A 84 -1.07 1.04 -10.85
N LEU A 85 -1.48 0.07 -10.04
CA LEU A 85 -0.90 -1.28 -10.05
C LEU A 85 -1.14 -2.00 -11.39
N GLN A 86 -2.33 -1.84 -11.99
CA GLN A 86 -2.59 -2.37 -13.33
C GLN A 86 -1.74 -1.69 -14.41
N ARG A 87 -1.57 -0.36 -14.33
CA ARG A 87 -0.66 0.36 -15.24
C ARG A 87 0.78 -0.11 -15.09
N ALA A 88 1.22 -0.36 -13.86
CA ALA A 88 2.52 -0.94 -13.58
C ALA A 88 2.67 -2.33 -14.22
N LYS A 89 1.62 -3.17 -14.19
CA LYS A 89 1.59 -4.50 -14.85
C LYS A 89 1.95 -4.42 -16.33
N SER A 90 1.32 -3.50 -17.05
CA SER A 90 1.53 -3.34 -18.49
C SER A 90 2.93 -2.85 -18.86
N ASN A 91 3.61 -2.17 -17.94
CA ASN A 91 4.95 -1.62 -18.14
C ASN A 91 6.07 -2.53 -17.62
N LEU A 92 5.73 -3.58 -16.88
CA LEU A 92 6.71 -4.56 -16.41
C LEU A 92 7.19 -5.45 -17.57
N PRO A 93 8.49 -5.74 -17.66
CA PRO A 93 8.97 -6.72 -18.63
C PRO A 93 8.34 -8.09 -18.34
N LYS A 94 7.97 -8.85 -19.38
CA LYS A 94 7.25 -10.15 -19.31
C LYS A 94 7.90 -11.22 -18.39
N ARG A 95 9.12 -10.99 -17.91
CA ARG A 95 9.89 -11.89 -17.02
C ARG A 95 10.32 -11.21 -15.72
N ALA A 96 9.70 -10.10 -15.34
CA ALA A 96 9.96 -9.46 -14.05
C ALA A 96 9.52 -10.40 -12.92
N ALA A 97 10.48 -10.95 -12.19
CA ALA A 97 10.22 -11.68 -10.96
C ALA A 97 10.58 -10.76 -9.78
N GLY A 98 9.62 -10.53 -8.89
CA GLY A 98 9.82 -9.75 -7.68
C GLY A 98 10.57 -10.55 -6.63
N GLY A 99 11.35 -9.85 -5.81
CA GLY A 99 11.81 -10.38 -4.52
C GLY A 99 10.71 -10.33 -3.47
N ASP A 100 10.99 -10.88 -2.29
CA ASP A 100 10.04 -11.05 -1.17
C ASP A 100 9.39 -9.72 -0.69
N ASP A 101 10.03 -8.58 -0.91
CA ASP A 101 9.54 -7.25 -0.53
C ASP A 101 8.91 -6.45 -1.69
N THR A 102 8.88 -7.02 -2.91
CA THR A 102 8.44 -6.29 -4.10
C THR A 102 6.96 -5.94 -4.05
N ASN A 103 6.10 -6.85 -3.56
CA ASN A 103 4.66 -6.59 -3.44
C ASN A 103 4.34 -5.48 -2.43
N HIS A 104 5.01 -5.49 -1.27
CA HIS A 104 4.88 -4.43 -0.27
C HIS A 104 5.36 -3.08 -0.83
N ARG A 105 6.46 -3.08 -1.60
CA ARG A 105 6.98 -1.86 -2.24
C ARG A 105 6.05 -1.33 -3.33
N MET A 106 5.53 -2.20 -4.19
CA MET A 106 4.56 -1.83 -5.23
C MET A 106 3.32 -1.21 -4.61
N PHE A 107 2.78 -1.82 -3.56
CA PHE A 107 1.62 -1.31 -2.85
C PHE A 107 1.85 0.09 -2.26
N LEU A 108 2.96 0.27 -1.52
CA LEU A 108 3.30 1.57 -0.94
C LEU A 108 3.44 2.66 -2.01
N GLY A 109 4.02 2.33 -3.17
CA GLY A 109 4.29 3.28 -4.24
C GLY A 109 3.01 3.74 -4.90
N ALA A 110 2.16 2.77 -5.24
CA ALA A 110 0.83 3.03 -5.76
C ALA A 110 0.00 3.89 -4.79
N LEU A 111 0.01 3.56 -3.50
CA LEU A 111 -0.79 4.25 -2.49
C LEU A 111 -0.30 5.68 -2.21
N LEU A 112 1.02 5.88 -2.13
CA LEU A 112 1.62 7.21 -1.97
C LEU A 112 1.28 8.12 -3.14
N LEU A 113 1.43 7.64 -4.38
CA LEU A 113 1.06 8.42 -5.56
C LEU A 113 -0.43 8.70 -5.60
N ALA A 114 -1.28 7.70 -5.37
CA ALA A 114 -2.73 7.89 -5.39
C ALA A 114 -3.18 8.95 -4.38
N SER A 115 -2.64 8.93 -3.16
CA SER A 115 -2.94 9.94 -2.14
C SER A 115 -2.46 11.34 -2.54
N LYS A 116 -1.23 11.46 -3.08
CA LYS A 116 -0.68 12.76 -3.50
C LYS A 116 -1.40 13.36 -4.71
N PHE A 117 -1.77 12.55 -5.70
CA PHE A 117 -2.45 13.01 -6.91
C PHE A 117 -3.92 13.34 -6.66
N LEU A 118 -4.62 12.55 -5.86
CA LEU A 118 -6.02 12.83 -5.51
C LEU A 118 -6.17 14.08 -4.63
N LYS A 119 -5.12 14.52 -3.93
CA LYS A 119 -5.11 15.77 -3.16
C LYS A 119 -5.43 17.01 -4.00
N ASN A 120 -4.95 17.04 -5.24
CA ASN A 120 -5.16 18.16 -6.16
C ASN A 120 -6.50 18.06 -6.90
N SER A 121 -7.25 16.98 -6.66
CA SER A 121 -8.55 16.74 -7.25
C SER A 121 -9.63 17.30 -6.34
N ALA A 122 -10.67 17.93 -6.90
CA ALA A 122 -11.80 18.54 -6.18
C ALA A 122 -12.66 17.56 -5.34
N TRP A 123 -12.24 16.30 -5.24
CA TRP A 123 -13.04 15.14 -4.83
C TRP A 123 -12.66 14.59 -3.44
N THR A 124 -11.64 15.13 -2.77
CA THR A 124 -11.20 14.66 -1.46
C THR A 124 -11.40 15.73 -0.38
N THR A 125 -12.22 15.43 0.61
CA THR A 125 -12.39 16.24 1.83
C THR A 125 -11.37 15.87 2.92
N THR A 126 -10.52 14.87 2.65
CA THR A 126 -9.49 14.42 3.59
C THR A 126 -8.27 15.33 3.51
N THR A 127 -8.06 16.14 4.57
CA THR A 127 -6.90 17.04 4.72
C THR A 127 -5.59 16.28 4.99
N ASN A 128 -5.66 15.00 5.32
CA ASN A 128 -4.50 14.17 5.63
C ASN A 128 -3.87 13.60 4.35
N THR A 129 -2.90 14.31 3.79
CA THR A 129 -2.09 13.81 2.67
C THR A 129 -1.08 12.78 3.17
N LEU A 130 -1.04 11.61 2.52
CA LEU A 130 -0.03 10.60 2.83
C LEU A 130 1.35 11.09 2.37
N SER A 131 2.16 11.54 3.33
CA SER A 131 3.53 11.98 3.08
C SER A 131 4.52 10.82 3.24
N ASN A 132 5.70 10.96 2.63
CA ASN A 132 6.77 9.96 2.74
C ASN A 132 7.19 9.75 4.21
N ARG A 133 7.20 10.84 4.99
CA ARG A 133 7.43 10.81 6.43
C ARG A 133 6.35 10.02 7.16
N ARG A 134 5.07 10.21 6.81
CA ARG A 134 3.97 9.47 7.42
C ARG A 134 4.05 7.98 7.13
N ILE A 135 4.38 7.58 5.89
CA ILE A 135 4.61 6.16 5.56
C ILE A 135 5.80 5.58 6.33
N TYR A 136 6.89 6.33 6.42
CA TYR A 136 8.06 5.93 7.22
C TYR A 136 7.68 5.67 8.69
N GLU A 137 6.91 6.56 9.30
CA GLU A 137 6.41 6.40 10.68
C GLU A 137 5.50 5.18 10.83
N ILE A 138 4.54 4.98 9.91
CA ILE A 138 3.61 3.84 9.94
C ILE A 138 4.34 2.51 9.75
N CYS A 139 5.36 2.49 8.88
CA CYS A 139 6.17 1.31 8.62
C CYS A 139 7.08 0.95 9.79
N GLY A 140 7.25 1.80 10.81
CA GLY A 140 7.92 1.45 12.07
C GLY A 140 9.33 0.87 11.90
N GLY A 141 10.09 1.36 10.91
CA GLY A 141 11.46 0.90 10.63
C GLY A 141 11.58 -0.24 9.60
N LEU A 142 10.49 -0.70 8.97
CA LEU A 142 10.57 -1.65 7.85
C LEU A 142 11.29 -1.08 6.62
N PHE A 143 11.14 0.23 6.39
CA PHE A 143 11.76 0.98 5.30
C PHE A 143 12.36 2.27 5.86
N SER A 144 13.53 2.68 5.37
CA SER A 144 14.08 3.99 5.68
C SER A 144 13.31 5.10 4.95
N LEU A 145 13.45 6.36 5.37
CA LEU A 145 12.86 7.48 4.65
C LEU A 145 13.39 7.56 3.20
N GLU A 146 14.67 7.26 3.00
CA GLU A 146 15.27 7.21 1.68
C GLU A 146 14.64 6.10 0.82
N ASP A 147 14.44 4.91 1.39
CA ASP A 147 13.75 3.81 0.70
C ASP A 147 12.36 4.23 0.23
N VAL A 148 11.59 4.92 1.08
CA VAL A 148 10.23 5.38 0.75
C VAL A 148 10.27 6.40 -0.40
N CYS A 149 11.22 7.34 -0.36
CA CYS A 149 11.42 8.31 -1.44
C CYS A 149 11.85 7.64 -2.75
N GLN A 150 12.76 6.67 -2.69
CA GLN A 150 13.20 5.91 -3.86
C GLN A 150 12.06 5.07 -4.43
N LEU A 151 11.27 4.43 -3.58
CA LEU A 151 10.11 3.63 -3.92
C LEU A 151 9.05 4.46 -4.66
N GLU A 152 8.73 5.64 -4.15
CA GLU A 152 7.83 6.58 -4.84
C GLU A 152 8.34 6.93 -6.24
N ARG A 153 9.61 7.35 -6.36
CA ARG A 153 10.22 7.74 -7.63
C ARG A 153 10.29 6.58 -8.61
N ALA A 154 10.63 5.38 -8.14
CA ALA A 154 10.71 4.17 -8.94
C ALA A 154 9.34 3.78 -9.48
N PHE A 155 8.31 3.83 -8.64
CA PHE A 155 6.95 3.52 -9.04
C PHE A 155 6.40 4.55 -10.05
N LEU A 156 6.68 5.84 -9.84
CA LEU A 156 6.28 6.91 -10.77
C LEU A 156 6.91 6.72 -12.17
N LYS A 157 8.19 6.33 -12.22
CA LYS A 157 8.86 5.96 -13.47
C LYS A 157 8.25 4.71 -14.10
N LEU A 158 7.89 3.72 -13.29
CA LEU A 158 7.30 2.46 -13.75
C LEU A 158 5.95 2.70 -14.44
N ILE A 159 5.11 3.60 -13.94
CA ILE A 159 3.85 3.97 -14.60
C ILE A 159 4.04 5.03 -15.71
N GLN A 160 5.29 5.35 -16.08
CA GLN A 160 5.64 6.37 -17.08
C GLN A 160 4.97 7.73 -16.80
N TYR A 161 4.87 8.12 -15.53
CA TYR A 161 4.22 9.37 -15.09
C TYR A 161 2.73 9.47 -15.47
N ASN A 162 2.09 8.39 -15.92
CA ASN A 162 0.66 8.36 -16.23
C ASN A 162 -0.17 8.30 -14.93
N CYS A 163 -0.37 9.47 -14.31
CA CYS A 163 -1.08 9.60 -13.03
C CYS A 163 -2.52 10.11 -13.19
N TRP A 164 -2.90 10.55 -14.40
CA TRP A 164 -4.25 11.03 -14.66
C TRP A 164 -5.27 9.89 -14.55
N VAL A 165 -6.29 10.09 -13.70
CA VAL A 165 -7.44 9.20 -13.54
C VAL A 165 -8.66 10.08 -13.38
N ASP A 166 -9.60 9.96 -14.32
CA ASP A 166 -10.90 10.63 -14.28
C ASP A 166 -11.96 9.70 -13.65
N ASP A 167 -13.13 10.26 -13.32
CA ASP A 167 -14.24 9.47 -12.77
C ASP A 167 -14.73 8.40 -13.73
N GLN A 168 -14.61 8.61 -15.04
CA GLN A 168 -14.95 7.60 -16.04
C GLN A 168 -14.03 6.38 -15.95
N THR A 169 -12.71 6.58 -15.89
CA THR A 169 -11.74 5.50 -15.72
C THR A 169 -12.00 4.75 -14.42
N LEU A 170 -12.25 5.48 -13.32
CA LEU A 170 -12.55 4.87 -12.03
C LEU A 170 -13.83 4.04 -12.06
N ASN A 171 -14.91 4.59 -12.63
CA ASN A 171 -16.19 3.88 -12.77
C ASN A 171 -16.05 2.65 -13.66
N ASN A 172 -15.33 2.77 -14.78
CA ASN A 172 -15.06 1.66 -15.68
C ASN A 172 -14.29 0.54 -14.98
N PHE A 173 -13.30 0.89 -14.16
CA PHE A 173 -12.56 -0.07 -13.34
C PHE A 173 -13.48 -0.79 -12.34
N VAL A 174 -14.34 -0.05 -11.64
CA VAL A 174 -15.30 -0.64 -10.69
C VAL A 174 -16.31 -1.55 -11.40
N GLN A 175 -16.80 -1.17 -12.57
CA GLN A 175 -17.73 -2.00 -13.35
C GLN A 175 -17.04 -3.27 -13.87
N LEU A 176 -15.79 -3.16 -14.35
CA LEU A 176 -15.01 -4.30 -14.82
C LEU A 176 -14.79 -5.33 -13.71
N HIS A 177 -14.49 -4.87 -12.49
CA HIS A 177 -14.22 -5.71 -11.32
C HIS A 177 -15.45 -5.91 -10.43
N ARG A 178 -16.66 -5.63 -10.93
CA ARG A 178 -17.88 -5.71 -10.13
C ARG A 178 -18.11 -7.12 -9.57
N ALA A 179 -17.81 -8.15 -10.34
CA ALA A 179 -17.90 -9.55 -9.91
C ALA A 179 -16.94 -9.84 -8.75
N ASP A 180 -15.69 -9.35 -8.86
CA ASP A 180 -14.66 -9.52 -7.84
C ASP A 180 -15.01 -8.77 -6.54
N PHE A 181 -15.72 -7.65 -6.65
CA PHE A 181 -16.23 -6.86 -5.52
C PHE A 181 -17.59 -7.31 -4.98
N SER A 182 -18.18 -8.38 -5.53
CA SER A 182 -19.47 -8.90 -5.09
C SER A 182 -19.38 -10.20 -4.26
N LEU A 183 -18.15 -10.61 -3.92
CA LEU A 183 -17.84 -11.81 -3.13
C LEU A 183 -17.90 -11.58 -1.61
#